data_AF-A0AAV5G3C3-F1
#
_entry.id   AF-A0AAV5G3C3-F1
#
_cell.length_a   1.000
_cell.length_b   1.000
_cell.length_c   1.000
_cell.angle_alpha   90.00
_cell.angle_beta   90.00
_cell.angle_gamma   90.00
#
_symmetry.space_group_name_H-M   'P 1'
#
loop_
_entity.id
_entity.type
_entity.pdbx_description
1 polymer ?
#
loop_
_entity_poly.entity_id
_entity_poly.type
_entity_poly.pdbx_seq_one_letter_code
_entity_poly.pdbx_strand_id
1 'polypeptide(L)' 'MSRRGTAEKRTAKSDPIFRNRLVNMVVNRIMKDGKKSLAYQILYRAVKKIQQKDRNKSTIGFTSSNT' A
#
# COMPACT_ATOMS: atom_id res chain seq x y z
N MET A 1 9.15 -25.14 -11.32
CA MET A 1 7.67 -25.09 -11.28
C MET A 1 7.19 -26.48 -10.92
N SER A 2 6.38 -26.62 -9.88
CA SER A 2 6.21 -27.93 -9.24
C SER A 2 4.94 -28.64 -9.69
N ARG A 3 5.06 -29.93 -9.98
CA ARG A 3 3.93 -30.84 -10.26
C ARG A 3 3.48 -31.65 -9.02
N ARG A 4 4.24 -31.69 -7.93
CA ARG A 4 3.89 -32.47 -6.70
C ARG A 4 4.31 -31.85 -5.36
N GLY A 5 5.28 -30.92 -5.32
CA GLY A 5 5.71 -30.23 -4.10
C GLY A 5 5.08 -28.83 -3.92
N THR A 6 4.76 -28.46 -2.68
CA THR A 6 4.30 -27.12 -2.31
C THR A 6 5.44 -26.11 -2.51
N ALA A 7 5.19 -25.04 -3.25
CA ALA A 7 6.20 -23.99 -3.42
C ALA A 7 6.37 -23.21 -2.11
N GLU A 8 7.61 -22.87 -1.78
CA GLU A 8 7.89 -22.02 -0.63
C GLU A 8 7.24 -20.65 -0.77
N LYS A 9 6.60 -20.19 0.31
CA LYS A 9 6.00 -18.85 0.35
C LYS A 9 7.12 -17.82 0.43
N ARG A 10 7.24 -17.00 -0.61
CA ARG A 10 8.18 -15.87 -0.62
C ARG A 10 7.75 -14.83 0.40
N THR A 11 8.66 -14.47 1.31
CA THR A 11 8.46 -13.36 2.24
C THR A 11 8.74 -12.04 1.53
N ALA A 12 7.77 -11.13 1.57
CA ALA A 12 7.96 -9.78 1.05
C ALA A 12 8.78 -8.96 2.04
N LYS A 13 9.81 -8.26 1.55
CA LYS A 13 10.57 -7.27 2.34
C LYS A 13 9.65 -6.13 2.80
N SER A 14 10.03 -5.44 3.86
CA SER A 14 9.32 -4.22 4.28
C SER A 14 9.60 -3.06 3.33
N ASP A 15 8.65 -2.14 3.24
CA ASP A 15 8.79 -0.90 2.48
C ASP A 15 9.90 0.01 3.06
N PRO A 16 10.75 0.67 2.25
CA PRO A 16 11.80 1.55 2.78
C PRO A 16 11.27 2.78 3.54
N ILE A 17 10.09 3.30 3.19
CA ILE A 17 9.58 4.55 3.77
C ILE A 17 8.69 4.25 4.97
N PHE A 18 7.68 3.40 4.76
CA PHE A 18 6.69 3.10 5.81
C PHE A 18 7.07 1.91 6.68
N ARG A 19 8.17 1.20 6.37
CA ARG A 19 8.61 -0.05 7.04
C ARG A 19 7.52 -1.12 7.15
N ASN A 20 6.49 -1.00 6.31
CA ASN A 20 5.31 -1.84 6.34
C ASN A 20 5.36 -2.85 5.18
N ARG A 21 5.16 -4.13 5.50
CA ARG A 21 5.12 -5.21 4.52
C ARG A 21 3.91 -5.11 3.57
N LEU A 22 2.75 -4.67 4.06
CA LEU A 22 1.54 -4.50 3.25
C LEU A 22 1.75 -3.49 2.13
N VAL A 23 2.36 -2.35 2.44
CA VAL A 23 2.67 -1.28 1.46
C VAL A 23 3.56 -1.84 0.36
N ASN A 24 4.62 -2.56 0.70
CA ASN A 24 5.51 -3.15 -0.31
C ASN A 24 4.80 -4.22 -1.17
N MET A 25 3.87 -5.01 -0.60
CA MET A 25 3.07 -5.96 -1.39
C MET A 25 2.15 -5.24 -2.38
N VAL A 26 1.53 -4.13 -2.00
CA VAL A 26 0.70 -3.31 -2.88
C VAL A 26 1.53 -2.70 -4.02
N VAL A 27 2.70 -2.15 -3.70
CA VAL A 27 3.63 -1.60 -4.72
C VAL A 27 4.04 -2.68 -5.72
N ASN A 28 4.42 -3.87 -5.24
CA ASN A 28 4.78 -4.99 -6.11
C ASN A 28 3.62 -5.45 -7.01
N ARG A 29 2.37 -5.26 -6.59
CA ARG A 29 1.18 -5.61 -7.38
C ARG A 29 0.82 -4.56 -8.43
N ILE A 30 1.02 -3.27 -8.13
CA ILE A 30 0.74 -2.14 -9.04
C ILE A 30 1.85 -1.97 -10.08
N MET A 31 3.09 -2.36 -9.73
CA MET A 31 4.25 -2.23 -10.61
C MET A 31 4.06 -2.98 -11.93
N LYS A 32 4.25 -2.27 -13.04
CA LYS A 32 4.31 -2.80 -14.40
C LYS A 32 5.72 -2.62 -14.97
N ASP A 33 6.16 -3.56 -15.80
CA ASP A 33 7.48 -3.56 -16.47
C ASP A 33 8.69 -3.44 -15.53
N GLY A 34 8.55 -3.82 -14.25
CA GLY A 34 9.62 -3.66 -13.25
C GLY A 34 9.89 -2.21 -12.83
N LYS A 35 9.04 -1.24 -13.21
CA LYS A 35 9.21 0.19 -12.90
C LYS A 35 8.84 0.51 -11.45
N LYS A 36 9.70 0.14 -10.51
CA LYS A 36 9.44 0.28 -9.07
C LYS A 36 9.28 1.73 -8.60
N SER A 37 10.12 2.64 -9.09
CA SER A 37 10.05 4.07 -8.75
C SER A 37 8.70 4.68 -9.16
N LEU A 38 8.21 4.35 -10.35
CA LEU A 38 6.91 4.85 -10.84
C LEU A 38 5.74 4.30 -10.00
N ALA A 39 5.78 3.02 -9.63
CA ALA A 39 4.77 2.42 -8.76
C ALA A 39 4.69 3.12 -7.39
N TYR A 40 5.85 3.44 -6.80
CA TYR A 40 5.93 4.23 -5.57
C TYR A 40 5.34 5.62 -5.71
N GLN A 41 5.70 6.34 -6.78
CA GLN A 41 5.17 7.67 -7.05
C GLN A 41 3.65 7.65 -7.18
N ILE A 42 3.08 6.68 -7.90
CA ILE A 42 1.63 6.54 -8.06
C ILE A 42 0.96 6.30 -6.71
N LEU A 43 1.46 5.34 -5.92
CA LEU A 43 0.87 5.00 -4.63
C LEU A 43 0.89 6.20 -3.66
N TYR A 44 2.03 6.86 -3.49
CA TYR A 44 2.14 7.99 -2.56
C TYR A 44 1.33 9.21 -3.04
N ARG A 45 1.26 9.46 -4.35
CA ARG A 45 0.36 10.49 -4.90
C ARG A 45 -1.10 10.17 -4.63
N ALA A 46 -1.51 8.91 -4.76
CA ALA A 46 -2.88 8.47 -4.48
C ALA A 46 -3.23 8.64 -2.99
N VAL A 47 -2.36 8.20 -2.09
CA VAL A 47 -2.55 8.36 -0.63
C VAL A 47 -2.64 9.84 -0.25
N LYS A 48 -1.78 10.70 -0.79
CA LYS A 48 -1.85 12.15 -0.56
C LYS A 48 -3.18 12.74 -1.03
N LYS A 49 -3.70 12.32 -2.19
CA LYS A 49 -5.01 12.76 -2.70
C LYS A 49 -6.16 12.30 -1.81
N ILE A 50 -6.12 11.08 -1.29
CA ILE A 50 -7.13 10.56 -0.35
C ILE A 50 -7.11 11.41 0.93
N GLN A 51 -5.93 11.64 1.51
CA GLN A 51 -5.80 12.46 2.72
C GLN A 51 -6.31 13.90 2.53
N GLN A 52 -6.09 14.50 1.35
CA GLN A 52 -6.65 15.81 1.03
C GLN A 52 -8.18 15.78 0.93
N LYS A 53 -8.75 14.74 0.32
CA LYS A 53 -10.21 14.56 0.27
C LYS A 53 -10.82 14.33 1.66
N ASP A 54 -10.17 13.55 2.50
CA ASP A 54 -10.66 13.26 3.86
C ASP A 54 -10.64 14.52 4.74
N ARG A 55 -9.60 15.36 4.65
CA ARG A 55 -9.56 16.68 5.31
C ARG A 55 -10.69 17.61 4.85
N ASN A 56 -11.09 17.52 3.59
CA ASN A 56 -12.20 18.31 3.07
C ASN A 56 -13.57 17.71 3.44
N LYS A 57 -13.62 16.42 3.80
CA LYS A 57 -14.84 15.71 4.19
C LYS A 57 -15.09 15.77 5.71
N SER A 58 -14.08 16.10 6.52
CA SER A 58 -14.16 16.16 7.99
C SER A 58 -14.91 17.38 8.56
N THR A 59 -15.73 18.09 7.77
CA THR A 59 -16.56 19.19 8.28
C THR A 59 -17.97 18.75 8.66
N ILE A 60 -18.40 17.50 8.38
CA ILE A 60 -19.75 17.06 8.79
C ILE A 60 -19.71 15.59 9.25
N GLY A 61 -19.84 15.38 10.57
CA GLY A 61 -20.11 14.06 11.15
C GLY A 61 -19.50 13.78 12.53
N PHE A 62 -20.10 14.36 13.57
CA PHE A 62 -20.29 13.85 14.94
C PHE A 62 -19.26 12.90 15.60
N THR A 63 -18.82 13.35 16.78
CA THR A 63 -18.60 12.59 18.03
C THR A 63 -18.82 11.07 17.97
N SER A 64 -17.82 10.30 18.41
CA SER A 64 -17.95 9.55 19.67
C SER A 64 -16.57 9.11 20.15
N SER A 65 -16.32 9.37 21.42
CA SER A 65 -15.45 8.55 22.25
C SER A 65 -15.66 7.07 21.98
N ASN A 66 -14.57 6.30 22.01
CA ASN A 66 -14.42 5.21 22.96
C ASN A 66 -12.96 4.73 22.98
N THR A 67 -12.45 4.62 24.22
CA THR A 67 -11.53 3.59 24.73
C THR A 67 -10.83 2.69 23.72
#